data_AF-A0A6I2FR63-F1
#
_entry.id   AF-A0A6I2FR63-F1
#
_cell.length_a   1.000
_cell.length_b   1.000
_cell.length_c   1.000
_cell.angle_alpha   90.00
_cell.angle_beta   90.00
_cell.angle_gamma   90.00
#
_symmetry.space_group_name_H-M   'P 1'
#
loop_
_entity.id
_entity.type
_entity.pdbx_description
1 polymer ?
#
loop_
_entity_poly.entity_id
_entity_poly.type
_entity_poly.pdbx_seq_one_letter_code
_entity_poly.pdbx_strand_id
1 'polypeptide(L)'
;MGLGSLWRREREPRNEITPEVADELWGSYAELLTWRLFNLPLGGRIMLSPGQGRTARFTRDGGGLEWALFAPGQDNLPSRRLPWPARFDDYESFVTTAILGIRDIFDVALPFELTAQAWIEDNGEQLDTRGIGFGEFGDEIHDYDADAALELTDMGRLLGSSDRDAKTQDHKIAMVYGVHVLEQQGVEILTGGAESWPVRDHTVHFIGMDGDRLIVMDVFVNLKGLQGIPAASTDVDGHIVDRGSLAYAHAMIQADPDFQRVLARRPELAQALSENRLTLEYSILEIDSEQRVHRHGFDFTPDTQVEIDLGNAAESGNGPATDPIDVRLPFDPFPLLQPADWPYRDRIPHWPSASGNAPIIVMAADTGDSYAVQSYDQSSRETEFMLPAAIARLSGLQRYEWEIDEVYGLPIANCSGHDFSAEKVLDPHAMQTAHNALRTARLWVATPRRTCLTAVPYDLDDRQTLVFQHLVRLTYEDDSYGNAPITRGVYLVENGHITTFVDDVDLIIPR
;
A
#
# COMPACT_ATOMS: atom_id res chain seq x y z
N MET A 1 31.93 31.21 -42.89
CA MET A 1 32.53 30.32 -41.88
C MET A 1 31.43 29.98 -40.90
N GLY A 2 30.83 28.79 -41.04
CA GLY A 2 29.80 28.28 -40.14
C GLY A 2 30.37 27.12 -39.34
N LEU A 3 30.37 27.24 -38.02
CA LEU A 3 30.71 26.19 -37.06
C LEU A 3 29.39 25.60 -36.58
N GLY A 4 28.97 24.46 -37.16
CA GLY A 4 27.69 23.82 -36.84
C GLY A 4 27.55 22.42 -37.39
N SER A 5 28.61 21.60 -37.35
CA SER A 5 28.55 20.21 -37.86
C SER A 5 29.58 19.28 -37.20
N LEU A 6 29.74 19.36 -35.88
CA LEU A 6 30.58 18.43 -35.13
C LEU A 6 29.84 18.09 -33.85
N TRP A 7 29.02 17.03 -33.90
CA TRP A 7 28.63 16.09 -32.83
C TRP A 7 27.46 15.22 -33.37
N ARG A 8 27.58 14.68 -34.59
CA ARG A 8 26.85 13.46 -34.94
C ARG A 8 27.68 12.32 -34.34
N ARG A 9 27.38 11.93 -33.11
CA ARG A 9 27.77 10.59 -32.65
C ARG A 9 27.21 9.62 -33.69
N GLU A 10 28.06 8.76 -34.24
CA GLU A 10 27.61 7.61 -34.99
C GLU A 10 26.60 6.89 -34.10
N ARG A 11 25.31 6.93 -34.48
CA ARG A 11 24.28 6.19 -33.77
C ARG A 11 24.71 4.73 -33.85
N GLU A 12 25.05 4.14 -32.72
CA GLU A 12 25.14 2.69 -32.59
C GLU A 12 23.85 2.08 -33.19
N PRO A 13 23.93 0.90 -33.82
CA PRO A 13 22.76 0.24 -34.38
C PRO A 13 21.68 0.20 -33.29
N ARG A 14 20.51 0.80 -33.56
CA ARG A 14 19.37 0.79 -32.63
C ARG A 14 19.10 -0.66 -32.26
N ASN A 15 19.04 -0.96 -30.96
CA ASN A 15 18.55 -2.25 -30.48
C ASN A 15 17.09 -2.39 -30.92
N GLU A 16 16.86 -3.17 -31.96
CA GLU A 16 15.51 -3.44 -32.47
C GLU A 16 14.69 -4.16 -31.40
N ILE A 17 13.40 -3.84 -31.30
CA ILE A 17 12.48 -4.53 -30.39
C ILE A 17 12.24 -5.94 -30.94
N THR A 18 12.87 -6.92 -30.30
CA THR A 18 12.72 -8.34 -30.64
C THR A 18 11.37 -8.87 -30.13
N PRO A 19 10.89 -10.03 -30.64
CA PRO A 19 9.70 -10.69 -30.10
C PRO A 19 9.80 -10.96 -28.60
N GLU A 20 10.98 -11.34 -28.11
CA GLU A 20 11.23 -11.59 -26.69
C GLU A 20 11.04 -10.32 -25.84
N VAL A 21 11.57 -9.18 -26.30
CA VAL A 21 11.37 -7.88 -25.63
C VAL A 21 9.90 -7.47 -25.69
N ALA A 22 9.24 -7.66 -26.84
CA ALA A 22 7.80 -7.36 -26.96
C ALA A 22 6.97 -8.18 -25.95
N ASP A 23 7.27 -9.47 -25.79
CA ASP A 23 6.59 -10.33 -24.82
C ASP A 23 6.87 -9.91 -23.37
N GLU A 24 8.09 -9.48 -23.05
CA GLU A 24 8.44 -8.91 -21.74
C GLU A 24 7.66 -7.63 -21.43
N LEU A 25 7.55 -6.73 -22.41
CA LEU A 25 6.77 -5.50 -22.32
C LEU A 25 5.28 -5.79 -22.09
N TRP A 26 4.71 -6.75 -22.82
CA TRP A 26 3.34 -7.20 -22.62
C TRP A 26 3.12 -7.87 -21.26
N GLY A 27 4.08 -8.65 -20.77
CA GLY A 27 4.04 -9.25 -19.43
C GLY A 27 4.00 -8.19 -18.34
N SER A 28 4.85 -7.18 -18.44
CA SER A 28 4.88 -6.05 -17.51
C SER A 28 3.60 -5.20 -17.59
N TYR A 29 3.07 -4.98 -18.79
CA TYR A 29 1.79 -4.32 -18.99
C TYR A 29 0.63 -5.08 -18.35
N ALA A 30 0.63 -6.41 -18.47
CA ALA A 30 -0.37 -7.28 -17.85
C ALA A 30 -0.38 -7.14 -16.33
N GLU A 31 0.81 -7.08 -15.70
CA GLU A 31 0.93 -6.86 -14.25
C GLU A 31 0.30 -5.53 -13.83
N LEU A 32 0.61 -4.45 -14.54
CA LEU A 32 0.07 -3.11 -14.27
C LEU A 32 -1.45 -3.07 -14.47
N LEU A 33 -1.95 -3.62 -15.58
CA LEU A 33 -3.39 -3.66 -15.86
C LEU A 33 -4.14 -4.53 -14.85
N THR A 34 -3.56 -5.65 -14.41
CA THR A 34 -4.12 -6.50 -13.35
C THR A 34 -4.31 -5.70 -12.07
N TRP A 35 -3.29 -4.96 -11.63
CA TRP A 35 -3.39 -4.12 -10.44
C TRP A 35 -4.45 -3.03 -10.56
N ARG A 36 -4.53 -2.37 -11.72
CA ARG A 36 -5.52 -1.31 -11.98
C ARG A 36 -6.95 -1.84 -12.00
N LEU A 37 -7.17 -3.00 -12.61
CA LEU A 37 -8.48 -3.64 -12.64
C LEU A 37 -8.90 -4.18 -11.28
N PHE A 38 -7.93 -4.68 -10.51
CA PHE A 38 -8.17 -5.14 -9.14
C PHE A 38 -8.65 -4.01 -8.21
N ASN A 39 -8.12 -2.79 -8.39
CA ASN A 39 -8.54 -1.61 -7.63
C ASN A 39 -9.61 -0.76 -8.34
N LEU A 40 -10.21 -1.26 -9.42
CA LEU A 40 -11.23 -0.52 -10.16
C LEU A 40 -12.48 -0.38 -9.28
N PRO A 41 -12.92 0.85 -8.91
CA PRO A 41 -14.10 1.03 -8.08
C PRO A 41 -15.37 0.51 -8.79
N LEU A 42 -16.42 0.28 -8.01
CA LEU A 42 -17.74 -0.05 -8.55
C LEU A 42 -18.22 1.04 -9.51
N GLY A 43 -18.76 0.65 -10.67
CA GLY A 43 -19.11 1.58 -11.75
C GLY A 43 -17.89 2.09 -12.55
N GLY A 44 -16.68 1.71 -12.13
CA GLY A 44 -15.43 2.04 -12.81
C GLY A 44 -15.34 1.38 -14.18
N ARG A 45 -14.79 2.13 -15.13
CA ARG A 45 -14.54 1.70 -16.50
C ARG A 45 -13.12 2.05 -16.91
N ILE A 46 -12.46 1.14 -17.62
CA ILE A 46 -11.20 1.38 -18.32
C ILE A 46 -11.42 1.06 -19.80
N MET A 47 -11.03 1.97 -20.68
CA MET A 47 -11.00 1.75 -22.13
C MET A 47 -9.57 1.84 -22.63
N LEU A 48 -9.13 0.79 -23.33
CA LEU A 48 -7.86 0.74 -24.04
C LEU A 48 -8.14 0.81 -25.55
N SER A 49 -7.39 1.63 -26.28
CA SER A 49 -7.64 1.86 -27.70
C SER A 49 -6.35 2.06 -28.49
N PRO A 50 -6.10 1.25 -29.54
CA PRO A 50 -5.06 1.52 -30.54
C PRO A 50 -5.56 2.47 -31.65
N GLY A 51 -6.67 3.19 -31.42
CA GLY A 51 -7.30 4.05 -32.40
C GLY A 51 -8.19 3.32 -33.42
N GLN A 52 -8.60 4.04 -34.46
CA GLN A 52 -9.45 3.54 -35.57
C GLN A 52 -10.81 2.95 -35.11
N GLY A 53 -11.33 3.38 -33.96
CA GLY A 53 -12.59 2.89 -33.40
C GLY A 53 -12.51 1.48 -32.80
N ARG A 54 -11.31 0.91 -32.66
CA ARG A 54 -11.08 -0.36 -31.96
C ARG A 54 -10.88 -0.08 -30.47
N THR A 55 -11.59 -0.79 -29.61
CA THR A 55 -11.49 -0.55 -28.16
C THR A 55 -11.64 -1.85 -27.37
N ALA A 56 -10.83 -2.01 -26.34
CA ALA A 56 -11.06 -2.97 -25.27
C ALA A 56 -11.66 -2.21 -24.09
N ARG A 57 -12.84 -2.63 -23.64
CA ARG A 57 -13.53 -2.00 -22.51
C ARG A 57 -13.55 -2.98 -21.35
N PHE A 58 -13.14 -2.50 -20.18
CA PHE A 58 -13.27 -3.16 -18.90
C PHE A 58 -14.30 -2.41 -18.07
N THR A 59 -15.28 -3.13 -17.52
CA THR A 59 -16.37 -2.55 -16.73
C THR A 59 -16.50 -3.30 -15.41
N ARG A 60 -16.47 -2.56 -14.31
CA ARG A 60 -16.72 -3.07 -12.97
C ARG A 60 -18.16 -2.76 -12.57
N ASP A 61 -18.93 -3.80 -12.26
CA ASP A 61 -20.29 -3.69 -11.71
C ASP A 61 -20.41 -4.57 -10.44
N GLY A 62 -21.59 -4.64 -9.84
CA GLY A 62 -21.77 -5.36 -8.57
C GLY A 62 -21.66 -6.89 -8.72
N GLY A 63 -21.82 -7.42 -9.93
CA GLY A 63 -21.64 -8.83 -10.23
C GLY A 63 -20.22 -9.19 -10.69
N GLY A 64 -19.29 -8.24 -10.75
CA GLY A 64 -17.87 -8.49 -11.04
C GLY A 64 -17.27 -7.59 -12.12
N LEU A 65 -16.25 -8.14 -12.77
CA LEU A 65 -15.49 -7.44 -13.80
C LEU A 65 -15.73 -8.07 -15.16
N GLU A 66 -16.08 -7.27 -16.15
CA GLU A 66 -16.24 -7.73 -17.53
C GLU A 66 -15.26 -7.02 -18.44
N TRP A 67 -14.67 -7.73 -19.39
CA TRP A 67 -14.04 -7.11 -20.56
C TRP A 67 -14.72 -7.52 -21.85
N ALA A 68 -14.75 -6.60 -22.80
CA ALA A 68 -15.25 -6.84 -24.16
C ALA A 68 -14.43 -6.05 -25.17
N LEU A 69 -14.20 -6.65 -26.34
CA LEU A 69 -13.55 -5.99 -27.47
C LEU A 69 -14.60 -5.42 -28.43
N PHE A 70 -14.29 -4.30 -29.06
CA PHE A 70 -15.14 -3.63 -30.04
C PHE A 70 -14.29 -3.21 -31.25
N ALA A 71 -14.81 -3.41 -32.46
CA ALA A 71 -14.19 -2.93 -33.69
C ALA A 71 -15.27 -2.56 -34.72
N PRO A 72 -15.05 -1.56 -35.59
CA PRO A 72 -16.04 -1.17 -36.59
C PRO A 72 -16.38 -2.32 -37.55
N GLY A 73 -17.68 -2.60 -37.72
CA GLY A 73 -18.16 -3.62 -38.65
C GLY A 73 -17.97 -5.06 -38.19
N GLN A 74 -17.59 -5.28 -36.93
CA GLN A 74 -17.50 -6.61 -36.34
C GLN A 74 -18.50 -6.75 -35.19
N ASP A 75 -19.47 -7.64 -35.37
CA ASP A 75 -20.39 -8.07 -34.32
C ASP A 75 -19.82 -9.32 -33.64
N ASN A 76 -20.02 -9.45 -32.32
CA ASN A 76 -19.60 -10.61 -31.50
C ASN A 76 -18.08 -10.81 -31.34
N LEU A 77 -17.36 -9.72 -31.09
CA LEU A 77 -16.00 -9.86 -30.60
C LEU A 77 -15.95 -10.50 -29.20
N PRO A 78 -14.82 -11.11 -28.81
CA PRO A 78 -14.70 -11.77 -27.52
C PRO A 78 -15.06 -10.85 -26.35
N SER A 79 -15.75 -11.43 -25.39
CA SER A 79 -15.95 -10.87 -24.07
C SER A 79 -15.80 -11.96 -23.02
N ARG A 80 -15.43 -11.56 -21.81
CA ARG A 80 -15.34 -12.46 -20.67
C ARG A 80 -15.74 -11.71 -19.41
N ARG A 81 -16.41 -12.44 -18.52
CA ARG A 81 -16.77 -11.96 -17.19
C ARG A 81 -16.02 -12.74 -16.13
N LEU A 82 -15.45 -12.01 -15.18
CA LEU A 82 -14.87 -12.49 -13.94
C LEU A 82 -15.90 -12.21 -12.84
N PRO A 83 -16.56 -13.24 -12.27
CA PRO A 83 -17.57 -13.02 -11.25
C PRO A 83 -16.94 -12.44 -9.98
N TRP A 84 -17.71 -11.61 -9.27
CA TRP A 84 -17.35 -11.19 -7.92
C TRP A 84 -17.83 -12.22 -6.89
N PRO A 85 -17.05 -12.47 -5.82
CA PRO A 85 -15.66 -12.07 -5.61
C PRO A 85 -14.66 -12.97 -6.36
N ALA A 86 -13.51 -12.39 -6.69
CA ALA A 86 -12.41 -13.08 -7.36
C ALA A 86 -11.10 -12.86 -6.60
N ARG A 87 -10.16 -13.81 -6.74
CA ARG A 87 -8.80 -13.69 -6.21
C ARG A 87 -7.93 -12.89 -7.16
N PHE A 88 -6.88 -12.27 -6.67
CA PHE A 88 -5.91 -11.56 -7.50
C PHE A 88 -5.38 -12.43 -8.67
N ASP A 89 -5.05 -13.70 -8.44
CA ASP A 89 -4.60 -14.62 -9.49
C ASP A 89 -5.68 -14.88 -10.58
N ASP A 90 -6.97 -14.76 -10.22
CA ASP A 90 -8.05 -14.82 -11.21
C ASP A 90 -8.02 -13.59 -12.13
N TYR A 91 -7.64 -12.42 -11.60
CA TYR A 91 -7.41 -11.21 -12.39
C TYR A 91 -6.22 -11.39 -13.33
N GLU A 92 -5.11 -11.99 -12.89
CA GLU A 92 -3.94 -12.24 -13.74
C GLU A 92 -4.31 -13.09 -14.97
N SER A 93 -5.05 -14.18 -14.74
CA SER A 93 -5.57 -15.05 -15.81
C SER A 93 -6.56 -14.31 -16.73
N PHE A 94 -7.45 -13.51 -16.12
CA PHE A 94 -8.45 -12.72 -16.83
C PHE A 94 -7.81 -11.67 -17.75
N VAL A 95 -6.81 -10.93 -17.25
CA VAL A 95 -6.07 -9.90 -17.98
C VAL A 95 -5.18 -10.50 -19.06
N THR A 96 -4.50 -11.61 -18.78
CA THR A 96 -3.70 -12.33 -19.79
C THR A 96 -4.56 -12.69 -21.00
N THR A 97 -5.79 -13.17 -20.76
CA THR A 97 -6.73 -13.49 -21.85
C THR A 97 -7.14 -12.23 -22.62
N ALA A 98 -7.42 -11.13 -21.93
CA ALA A 98 -7.79 -9.86 -22.56
C ALA A 98 -6.66 -9.32 -23.44
N ILE A 99 -5.42 -9.34 -22.96
CA ILE A 99 -4.24 -8.87 -23.68
C ILE A 99 -3.97 -9.70 -24.93
N LEU A 100 -4.08 -11.02 -24.85
CA LEU A 100 -3.99 -11.87 -26.05
C LEU A 100 -5.04 -11.49 -27.09
N GLY A 101 -6.29 -11.26 -26.64
CA GLY A 101 -7.35 -10.76 -27.52
C GLY A 101 -7.02 -9.41 -28.15
N ILE A 102 -6.49 -8.46 -27.39
CA ILE A 102 -6.07 -7.14 -27.89
C ILE A 102 -4.96 -7.29 -28.93
N ARG A 103 -3.89 -8.05 -28.63
CA ARG A 103 -2.76 -8.28 -29.52
C ARG A 103 -3.20 -8.89 -30.84
N ASP A 104 -3.94 -10.00 -30.77
CA ASP A 104 -4.25 -10.81 -31.94
C ASP A 104 -5.36 -10.20 -32.80
N ILE A 105 -6.37 -9.57 -32.19
CA ILE A 105 -7.54 -9.05 -32.92
C ILE A 105 -7.32 -7.62 -33.40
N PHE A 106 -6.64 -6.79 -32.60
CA PHE A 106 -6.33 -5.42 -33.00
C PHE A 106 -4.97 -5.29 -33.69
N ASP A 107 -4.21 -6.37 -33.85
CA ASP A 107 -2.89 -6.37 -34.50
C ASP A 107 -1.96 -5.33 -33.87
N VAL A 108 -1.88 -5.35 -32.54
CA VAL A 108 -1.10 -4.41 -31.74
C VAL A 108 0.20 -5.08 -31.34
N ALA A 109 1.32 -4.57 -31.85
CA ALA A 109 2.62 -5.18 -31.61
C ALA A 109 3.12 -4.89 -30.19
N LEU A 110 2.95 -3.65 -29.73
CA LEU A 110 3.44 -3.19 -28.43
C LEU A 110 2.34 -2.57 -27.57
N PRO A 111 2.37 -2.75 -26.24
CA PRO A 111 1.39 -2.15 -25.34
C PRO A 111 1.37 -0.61 -25.42
N PHE A 112 2.47 -0.01 -25.85
CA PHE A 112 2.62 1.44 -25.95
C PHE A 112 1.70 2.08 -27.00
N GLU A 113 1.24 1.30 -27.98
CA GLU A 113 0.29 1.74 -29.00
C GLU A 113 -1.14 1.95 -28.42
N LEU A 114 -1.37 1.57 -27.17
CA LEU A 114 -2.64 1.73 -26.49
C LEU A 114 -2.72 3.09 -25.78
N THR A 115 -3.78 3.81 -26.12
CA THR A 115 -4.30 4.90 -25.29
C THR A 115 -5.20 4.32 -24.21
N ALA A 116 -5.19 4.90 -23.00
CA ALA A 116 -6.07 4.50 -21.92
C ALA A 116 -6.96 5.68 -21.48
N GLN A 117 -8.22 5.39 -21.22
CA GLN A 117 -9.15 6.30 -20.56
C GLN A 117 -9.84 5.55 -19.43
N ALA A 118 -10.03 6.18 -18.28
CA ALA A 118 -10.72 5.54 -17.18
C ALA A 118 -11.60 6.54 -16.43
N TRP A 119 -12.78 6.10 -16.02
CA TRP A 119 -13.74 6.92 -15.29
C TRP A 119 -14.74 6.07 -14.49
N ILE A 120 -15.46 6.69 -13.57
CA ILE A 120 -16.62 6.09 -12.88
C ILE A 120 -17.89 6.53 -13.59
N GLU A 121 -18.74 5.59 -14.01
CA GLU A 121 -19.94 5.89 -14.81
C GLU A 121 -20.95 6.77 -14.08
N ASP A 122 -21.11 6.58 -12.77
CA ASP A 122 -22.14 7.26 -11.98
C ASP A 122 -21.87 8.76 -11.80
N ASN A 123 -20.61 9.15 -11.61
CA ASN A 123 -20.23 10.54 -11.31
C ASN A 123 -19.33 11.18 -12.38
N GLY A 124 -18.84 10.42 -13.36
CA GLY A 124 -17.93 10.88 -14.41
C GLY A 124 -16.50 11.20 -13.93
N GLU A 125 -16.16 10.85 -12.69
CA GLU A 125 -14.84 11.06 -12.11
C GLU A 125 -13.78 10.33 -12.93
N GLN A 126 -12.74 11.05 -13.37
CA GLN A 126 -11.63 10.45 -14.11
C GLN A 126 -10.74 9.67 -13.16
N LEU A 127 -10.41 8.45 -13.56
CA LEU A 127 -9.51 7.57 -12.82
C LEU A 127 -8.09 7.68 -13.37
N ASP A 128 -7.11 7.46 -12.49
CA ASP A 128 -5.70 7.47 -12.86
C ASP A 128 -5.35 6.31 -13.81
N THR A 129 -4.92 6.65 -15.02
CA THR A 129 -4.47 5.69 -16.04
C THR A 129 -2.95 5.61 -16.17
N ARG A 130 -2.19 6.30 -15.31
CA ARG A 130 -0.72 6.25 -15.33
C ARG A 130 -0.25 4.81 -15.21
N GLY A 131 0.71 4.44 -16.07
CA GLY A 131 1.28 3.10 -16.18
C GLY A 131 0.52 2.15 -17.12
N ILE A 132 -0.72 2.46 -17.52
CA ILE A 132 -1.48 1.64 -18.49
C ILE A 132 -1.87 2.38 -19.77
N GLY A 133 -1.77 3.71 -19.79
CA GLY A 133 -1.90 4.54 -20.99
C GLY A 133 -0.56 5.14 -21.39
N PHE A 134 -0.03 4.74 -22.55
CA PHE A 134 1.22 5.29 -23.10
C PHE A 134 0.97 6.16 -24.33
N GLY A 135 -0.29 6.35 -24.71
CA GLY A 135 -0.68 7.07 -25.92
C GLY A 135 -0.18 8.51 -26.05
N GLU A 136 0.26 9.16 -24.96
CA GLU A 136 0.95 10.45 -25.02
C GLU A 136 2.30 10.38 -25.74
N PHE A 137 2.90 9.18 -25.80
CA PHE A 137 4.13 8.89 -26.54
C PHE A 137 3.86 8.26 -27.92
N GLY A 138 2.59 8.16 -28.34
CA GLY A 138 2.13 7.48 -29.57
C GLY A 138 2.98 7.77 -30.81
N ASP A 139 3.26 9.04 -31.04
CA ASP A 139 3.99 9.50 -32.24
C ASP A 139 5.51 9.27 -32.13
N GLU A 140 6.05 9.11 -30.92
CA GLU A 140 7.48 8.92 -30.63
C GLU A 140 7.84 7.45 -30.37
N ILE A 141 6.84 6.57 -30.19
CA ILE A 141 7.04 5.16 -29.84
C ILE A 141 7.82 4.40 -30.91
N HIS A 142 7.60 4.72 -32.17
CA HIS A 142 8.35 4.11 -33.27
C HIS A 142 9.84 4.52 -33.30
N ASP A 143 10.23 5.49 -32.47
CA ASP A 143 11.61 5.95 -32.34
C ASP A 143 12.36 5.37 -31.14
N TYR A 144 11.67 4.68 -30.22
CA TYR A 144 12.30 3.98 -29.11
C TYR A 144 13.01 2.70 -29.58
N ASP A 145 14.20 2.49 -29.06
CA ASP A 145 14.84 1.18 -29.09
C ASP A 145 14.35 0.31 -27.91
N ALA A 146 14.76 -0.96 -27.91
CA ALA A 146 14.37 -1.91 -26.87
C ALA A 146 14.69 -1.41 -25.45
N ASP A 147 15.84 -0.75 -25.26
CA ASP A 147 16.29 -0.30 -23.96
C ASP A 147 15.41 0.84 -23.43
N ALA A 148 15.10 1.84 -24.27
CA ALA A 148 14.19 2.92 -23.90
C ALA A 148 12.76 2.43 -23.62
N ALA A 149 12.29 1.44 -24.38
CA ALA A 149 10.99 0.81 -24.14
C ALA A 149 10.93 0.11 -22.77
N LEU A 150 11.96 -0.68 -22.43
CA LEU A 150 12.06 -1.34 -21.13
C LEU A 150 12.16 -0.33 -19.98
N GLU A 151 12.95 0.74 -20.13
CA GLU A 151 13.07 1.80 -19.12
C GLU A 151 11.72 2.49 -18.83
N LEU A 152 10.95 2.79 -19.87
CA LEU A 152 9.60 3.36 -19.72
C LEU A 152 8.65 2.39 -18.99
N THR A 153 8.74 1.10 -19.29
CA THR A 153 7.97 0.07 -18.61
C THR A 153 8.37 -0.05 -17.13
N ASP A 154 9.66 -0.05 -16.82
CA ASP A 154 10.17 -0.11 -15.44
C ASP A 154 9.74 1.11 -14.63
N MET A 155 9.74 2.30 -15.23
CA MET A 155 9.20 3.50 -14.60
C MET A 155 7.69 3.34 -14.31
N GLY A 156 6.92 2.77 -15.24
CA GLY A 156 5.51 2.43 -15.02
C GLY A 156 5.32 1.43 -13.87
N ARG A 157 6.18 0.40 -13.79
CA ARG A 157 6.20 -0.58 -12.71
C ARG A 157 6.53 0.04 -11.37
N LEU A 158 7.52 0.93 -11.30
CA LEU A 158 7.92 1.61 -10.07
C LEU A 158 6.77 2.47 -9.50
N LEU A 159 6.04 3.17 -10.39
CA LEU A 159 4.88 3.96 -10.00
C LEU A 159 3.72 3.08 -9.50
N GLY A 160 3.52 1.90 -10.10
CA GLY A 160 2.49 0.94 -9.68
C GLY A 160 2.88 0.12 -8.44
N SER A 161 4.17 -0.16 -8.25
CA SER A 161 4.67 -1.04 -7.18
C SER A 161 4.50 -0.39 -5.83
N SER A 162 4.70 0.92 -5.68
CA SER A 162 4.51 1.59 -4.38
C SER A 162 3.10 1.43 -3.82
N ASP A 163 2.06 1.55 -4.66
CA ASP A 163 0.66 1.39 -4.24
C ASP A 163 0.34 -0.08 -3.93
N ARG A 164 0.81 -0.99 -4.79
CA ARG A 164 0.69 -2.43 -4.56
C ARG A 164 1.39 -2.88 -3.28
N ASP A 165 2.61 -2.39 -3.03
CA ASP A 165 3.42 -2.73 -1.85
C ASP A 165 2.76 -2.19 -0.59
N ALA A 166 2.22 -0.96 -0.64
CA ALA A 166 1.45 -0.38 0.45
C ALA A 166 0.20 -1.23 0.77
N LYS A 167 -0.60 -1.60 -0.24
CA LYS A 167 -1.78 -2.48 -0.04
C LYS A 167 -1.38 -3.89 0.42
N THR A 168 -0.25 -4.40 -0.05
CA THR A 168 0.33 -5.66 0.40
C THR A 168 0.68 -5.62 1.86
N GLN A 169 1.27 -4.52 2.30
CA GLN A 169 1.58 -4.29 3.68
C GLN A 169 0.31 -4.12 4.54
N ASP A 170 -0.66 -3.33 4.09
CA ASP A 170 -1.95 -3.15 4.77
C ASP A 170 -2.67 -4.48 4.96
N HIS A 171 -2.72 -5.34 3.94
CA HIS A 171 -3.33 -6.67 4.07
C HIS A 171 -2.59 -7.56 5.06
N LYS A 172 -1.26 -7.58 5.04
CA LYS A 172 -0.48 -8.34 6.02
C LYS A 172 -0.84 -7.88 7.44
N ILE A 173 -0.82 -6.57 7.68
CA ILE A 173 -1.22 -5.99 8.96
C ILE A 173 -2.65 -6.44 9.32
N ALA A 174 -3.60 -6.29 8.40
CA ALA A 174 -4.99 -6.71 8.59
C ALA A 174 -5.13 -8.20 8.95
N MET A 175 -4.37 -9.08 8.28
CA MET A 175 -4.37 -10.51 8.56
C MET A 175 -3.83 -10.81 9.94
N VAL A 176 -2.69 -10.24 10.31
CA VAL A 176 -2.08 -10.51 11.62
C VAL A 176 -3.01 -10.04 12.74
N TYR A 177 -3.50 -8.79 12.68
CA TYR A 177 -4.38 -8.25 13.72
C TYR A 177 -5.72 -8.98 13.80
N GLY A 178 -6.33 -9.31 12.66
CA GLY A 178 -7.59 -10.04 12.65
C GLY A 178 -7.47 -11.45 13.22
N VAL A 179 -6.41 -12.19 12.88
CA VAL A 179 -6.13 -13.50 13.49
C VAL A 179 -6.00 -13.37 15.00
N HIS A 180 -5.19 -12.41 15.47
CA HIS A 180 -4.96 -12.21 16.88
C HIS A 180 -6.25 -11.91 17.67
N VAL A 181 -7.09 -11.02 17.14
CA VAL A 181 -8.38 -10.66 17.75
C VAL A 181 -9.30 -11.88 17.86
N LEU A 182 -9.41 -12.68 16.81
CA LEU A 182 -10.27 -13.87 16.79
C LEU A 182 -9.73 -14.97 17.72
N GLU A 183 -8.42 -15.20 17.74
CA GLU A 183 -7.79 -16.20 18.62
C GLU A 183 -7.94 -15.83 20.10
N GLN A 184 -7.78 -14.56 20.47
CA GLN A 184 -8.02 -14.10 21.84
C GLN A 184 -9.46 -14.33 22.31
N GLN A 185 -10.42 -14.32 21.37
CA GLN A 185 -11.83 -14.59 21.64
C GLN A 185 -12.16 -16.10 21.61
N GLY A 186 -11.18 -16.96 21.32
CA GLY A 186 -11.39 -18.41 21.19
C GLY A 186 -12.16 -18.81 19.94
N VAL A 187 -12.19 -17.95 18.92
CA VAL A 187 -12.94 -18.16 17.67
C VAL A 187 -12.16 -19.10 16.76
N GLU A 188 -12.82 -20.13 16.23
CA GLU A 188 -12.28 -20.99 15.17
C GLU A 188 -12.29 -20.23 13.84
N ILE A 189 -11.13 -19.88 13.30
CA ILE A 189 -11.03 -19.21 12.00
C ILE A 189 -11.33 -20.22 10.88
N LEU A 190 -12.41 -19.97 10.13
CA LEU A 190 -12.84 -20.81 9.01
C LEU A 190 -12.24 -20.33 7.69
N THR A 191 -12.20 -19.01 7.48
CA THR A 191 -11.55 -18.36 6.34
C THR A 191 -10.78 -17.12 6.78
N GLY A 192 -9.76 -16.76 5.99
CA GLY A 192 -8.85 -15.65 6.29
C GLY A 192 -7.56 -16.12 6.98
N GLY A 193 -6.74 -15.16 7.42
CA GLY A 193 -5.55 -15.40 8.24
C GLY A 193 -4.32 -15.96 7.51
N ALA A 194 -4.38 -16.13 6.19
CA ALA A 194 -3.17 -16.43 5.41
C ALA A 194 -2.41 -15.13 5.14
N GLU A 195 -1.18 -15.02 5.64
CA GLU A 195 -0.26 -13.92 5.31
C GLU A 195 0.09 -13.88 3.82
N SER A 196 0.11 -15.07 3.20
CA SER A 196 0.29 -15.20 1.76
C SER A 196 -0.94 -14.61 1.08
N TRP A 197 -0.74 -13.42 0.55
CA TRP A 197 -1.58 -12.73 -0.42
C TRP A 197 -2.26 -13.72 -1.37
N PRO A 198 -3.60 -13.80 -1.31
CA PRO A 198 -4.35 -13.35 -2.47
C PRO A 198 -5.33 -12.28 -2.01
N VAL A 199 -5.15 -11.04 -2.48
CA VAL A 199 -6.23 -10.06 -2.30
C VAL A 199 -7.45 -10.62 -2.99
N ARG A 200 -8.48 -10.87 -2.19
CA ARG A 200 -9.79 -11.08 -2.74
C ARG A 200 -10.36 -9.70 -2.99
N ASP A 201 -11.00 -9.59 -4.12
CA ASP A 201 -11.86 -8.49 -4.46
C ASP A 201 -12.87 -8.27 -3.32
N HIS A 202 -12.75 -7.15 -2.59
CA HIS A 202 -13.24 -6.92 -1.22
C HIS A 202 -14.42 -7.82 -0.77
N THR A 203 -14.10 -9.02 -0.29
CA THR A 203 -14.95 -9.78 0.63
C THR A 203 -14.56 -9.43 2.07
N VAL A 204 -15.30 -9.99 3.02
CA VAL A 204 -14.90 -9.98 4.43
C VAL A 204 -13.51 -10.61 4.60
N HIS A 205 -12.70 -10.03 5.48
CA HIS A 205 -11.34 -10.49 5.74
C HIS A 205 -11.32 -11.84 6.47
N PHE A 206 -12.30 -12.04 7.37
CA PHE A 206 -12.40 -13.24 8.19
C PHE A 206 -13.83 -13.73 8.30
N ILE A 207 -13.95 -15.06 8.30
CA ILE A 207 -15.13 -15.76 8.78
C ILE A 207 -14.67 -16.76 9.84
N GLY A 208 -15.24 -16.67 11.04
CA GLY A 208 -14.92 -17.52 12.17
C GLY A 208 -16.16 -18.10 12.84
N MET A 209 -15.96 -19.08 13.72
CA MET A 209 -17.02 -19.75 14.47
C MET A 209 -16.74 -19.70 15.97
N ASP A 210 -17.74 -19.31 16.76
CA ASP A 210 -17.76 -19.45 18.21
C ASP A 210 -19.08 -20.09 18.64
N GLY A 211 -19.06 -21.40 18.92
CA GLY A 211 -20.28 -22.15 19.21
C GLY A 211 -21.24 -22.18 18.01
N ASP A 212 -22.41 -21.56 18.16
CA ASP A 212 -23.44 -21.38 17.12
C ASP A 212 -23.40 -19.98 16.48
N ARG A 213 -22.38 -19.18 16.79
CA ARG A 213 -22.19 -17.83 16.26
C ARG A 213 -21.16 -17.83 15.14
N LEU A 214 -21.60 -17.42 13.96
CA LEU A 214 -20.76 -17.13 12.81
C LEU A 214 -20.29 -15.68 12.92
N ILE A 215 -18.99 -15.48 13.08
CA ILE A 215 -18.37 -14.17 13.18
C ILE A 215 -17.82 -13.79 11.82
N VAL A 216 -18.24 -12.64 11.33
CA VAL A 216 -17.77 -12.05 10.08
C VAL A 216 -17.07 -10.76 10.41
N MET A 217 -15.80 -10.66 10.04
CA MET A 217 -14.98 -9.51 10.40
C MET A 217 -14.27 -8.95 9.19
N ASP A 218 -14.43 -7.64 9.02
CA ASP A 218 -13.62 -6.84 8.11
C ASP A 218 -12.52 -6.13 8.87
N VAL A 219 -11.33 -6.01 8.29
CA VAL A 219 -10.19 -5.33 8.91
C VAL A 219 -9.71 -4.22 7.98
N PHE A 220 -9.58 -3.01 8.51
CA PHE A 220 -9.09 -1.86 7.75
C PHE A 220 -7.89 -1.23 8.44
N VAL A 221 -6.88 -0.87 7.65
CA VAL A 221 -5.62 -0.28 8.14
C VAL A 221 -5.53 1.18 7.71
N ASN A 222 -5.00 2.01 8.61
CA ASN A 222 -4.77 3.44 8.42
C ASN A 222 -6.05 4.26 8.15
N LEU A 223 -7.18 3.86 8.70
CA LEU A 223 -8.41 4.66 8.63
C LEU A 223 -8.41 5.81 9.64
N LYS A 224 -9.13 6.89 9.27
CA LYS A 224 -9.44 8.03 10.15
C LYS A 224 -10.88 7.92 10.66
N GLY A 225 -11.22 6.84 11.35
CA GLY A 225 -12.57 6.53 11.80
C GLY A 225 -13.43 5.88 10.72
N LEU A 226 -14.61 5.41 11.13
CA LEU A 226 -15.61 4.75 10.27
C LEU A 226 -16.03 5.57 9.04
N GLN A 227 -15.97 6.90 9.11
CA GLN A 227 -16.29 7.77 7.96
C GLN A 227 -15.28 7.61 6.81
N GLY A 228 -14.08 7.12 7.10
CA GLY A 228 -13.07 6.79 6.10
C GLY A 228 -13.26 5.42 5.45
N ILE A 229 -14.18 4.59 5.96
CA ILE A 229 -14.51 3.32 5.31
C ILE A 229 -15.23 3.66 4.01
N PRO A 230 -14.72 3.22 2.84
CA PRO A 230 -15.42 3.40 1.59
C PRO A 230 -16.84 2.85 1.75
N ALA A 231 -17.84 3.66 1.39
CA ALA A 231 -19.21 3.18 1.28
C ALA A 231 -19.20 2.01 0.29
N ALA A 232 -19.24 0.79 0.83
CA ALA A 232 -19.31 -0.41 0.03
C ALA A 232 -20.77 -0.81 0.01
N SER A 233 -21.43 -0.35 -1.04
CA SER A 233 -22.73 -0.85 -1.43
C SER A 233 -22.47 -1.88 -2.53
N THR A 234 -22.84 -3.14 -2.31
CA THR A 234 -22.64 -4.22 -3.28
C THR A 234 -23.99 -4.64 -3.85
N ASP A 235 -24.09 -4.85 -5.16
CA ASP A 235 -25.27 -5.48 -5.76
C ASP A 235 -25.22 -7.00 -5.51
N VAL A 236 -26.23 -7.50 -4.81
CA VAL A 236 -26.39 -8.91 -4.49
C VAL A 236 -27.77 -9.31 -4.97
N ASP A 237 -27.82 -10.14 -6.01
CA ASP A 237 -29.05 -10.61 -6.64
C ASP A 237 -30.01 -9.47 -7.09
N GLY A 238 -29.47 -8.34 -7.56
CA GLY A 238 -30.24 -7.17 -7.99
C GLY A 238 -30.58 -6.19 -6.87
N HIS A 239 -30.02 -6.38 -5.68
CA HIS A 239 -30.23 -5.53 -4.52
C HIS A 239 -28.92 -4.93 -4.03
N ILE A 240 -28.88 -3.60 -3.96
CA ILE A 240 -27.78 -2.88 -3.34
C ILE A 240 -27.84 -3.09 -1.82
N VAL A 241 -26.83 -3.75 -1.25
CA VAL A 241 -26.68 -3.95 0.20
C VAL A 241 -25.53 -3.12 0.73
N ASP A 242 -25.77 -2.37 1.81
CA ASP A 242 -24.78 -1.51 2.42
C ASP A 242 -23.95 -2.26 3.48
N ARG A 243 -22.63 -2.03 3.46
CA ARG A 243 -21.71 -2.48 4.51
C ARG A 243 -22.20 -2.09 5.90
N GLY A 244 -22.12 -3.02 6.85
CA GLY A 244 -22.69 -2.85 8.19
C GLY A 244 -24.12 -3.36 8.35
N SER A 245 -24.75 -3.83 7.26
CA SER A 245 -26.05 -4.52 7.33
C SER A 245 -25.90 -6.04 7.41
N LEU A 246 -26.93 -6.70 7.97
CA LEU A 246 -27.03 -8.16 7.98
C LEU A 246 -27.06 -8.74 6.56
N ALA A 247 -27.74 -8.05 5.64
CA ALA A 247 -27.84 -8.44 4.23
C ALA A 247 -26.46 -8.44 3.55
N TYR A 248 -25.64 -7.41 3.83
CA TYR A 248 -24.25 -7.37 3.38
C TYR A 248 -23.44 -8.54 3.92
N ALA A 249 -23.49 -8.80 5.23
CA ALA A 249 -22.75 -9.91 5.83
C ALA A 249 -23.16 -11.27 5.22
N HIS A 250 -24.46 -11.52 5.02
CA HIS A 250 -24.92 -12.73 4.32
C HIS A 250 -24.42 -12.83 2.90
N ALA A 251 -24.46 -11.74 2.14
CA ALA A 251 -23.97 -11.71 0.77
C ALA A 251 -22.47 -12.04 0.69
N MET A 252 -21.66 -11.44 1.57
CA MET A 252 -20.23 -11.72 1.63
C MET A 252 -19.96 -13.19 1.95
N ILE A 253 -20.68 -13.78 2.91
CA ILE A 253 -20.57 -15.21 3.25
C ILE A 253 -20.92 -16.10 2.06
N GLN A 254 -22.04 -15.81 1.39
CA GLN A 254 -22.51 -16.62 0.27
C GLN A 254 -21.54 -16.56 -0.91
N ALA A 255 -20.99 -15.39 -1.17
CA ALA A 255 -20.10 -15.16 -2.30
C ALA A 255 -18.65 -15.63 -2.05
N ASP A 256 -18.22 -15.81 -0.79
CA ASP A 256 -16.85 -16.19 -0.44
C ASP A 256 -16.46 -17.62 -0.90
N PRO A 257 -15.55 -17.78 -1.89
CA PRO A 257 -15.20 -19.08 -2.47
C PRO A 257 -14.41 -19.97 -1.49
N ASP A 258 -13.75 -19.38 -0.51
CA ASP A 258 -12.99 -20.12 0.50
C ASP A 258 -13.96 -20.68 1.54
N PHE A 259 -14.99 -19.92 1.90
CA PHE A 259 -16.06 -20.38 2.78
C PHE A 259 -16.90 -21.48 2.13
N GLN A 260 -17.22 -21.37 0.84
CA GLN A 260 -17.89 -22.46 0.11
C GLN A 260 -17.08 -23.77 0.17
N ARG A 261 -15.75 -23.69 0.13
CA ARG A 261 -14.88 -24.86 0.32
C ARG A 261 -14.90 -25.39 1.75
N VAL A 262 -15.04 -24.53 2.76
CA VAL A 262 -15.28 -24.94 4.15
C VAL A 262 -16.62 -25.67 4.27
N LEU A 263 -17.70 -25.10 3.74
CA LEU A 263 -19.04 -25.69 3.77
C LEU A 263 -19.08 -27.06 3.08
N ALA A 264 -18.39 -27.22 1.95
CA ALA A 264 -18.27 -28.50 1.26
C ALA A 264 -17.56 -29.57 2.12
N ARG A 265 -16.68 -29.17 3.04
CA ARG A 265 -15.96 -30.06 3.97
C ARG A 265 -16.68 -30.25 5.31
N ARG A 266 -17.61 -29.35 5.64
CA ARG A 266 -18.37 -29.30 6.91
C ARG A 266 -19.88 -29.29 6.62
N PRO A 267 -20.48 -30.42 6.18
CA PRO A 267 -21.89 -30.48 5.82
C PRO A 267 -22.83 -30.13 6.98
N GLU A 268 -22.41 -30.36 8.23
CA GLU A 268 -23.16 -29.95 9.43
C GLU A 268 -23.28 -28.44 9.55
N LEU A 269 -22.23 -27.71 9.17
CA LEU A 269 -22.21 -26.25 9.16
C LEU A 269 -23.07 -25.71 8.01
N ALA A 270 -22.95 -26.30 6.82
CA ALA A 270 -23.79 -25.97 5.67
C ALA A 270 -25.28 -26.18 5.99
N GLN A 271 -25.61 -27.29 6.65
CA GLN A 271 -26.97 -27.56 7.12
C GLN A 271 -27.43 -26.52 8.14
N ALA A 272 -26.63 -26.22 9.17
CA ALA A 272 -26.98 -25.23 10.19
C ALA A 272 -27.20 -23.83 9.58
N LEU A 273 -26.39 -23.42 8.61
CA LEU A 273 -26.57 -22.17 7.88
C LEU A 273 -27.87 -22.16 7.07
N SER A 274 -28.15 -23.24 6.32
CA SER A 274 -29.38 -23.35 5.52
C SER A 274 -30.67 -23.39 6.35
N GLU A 275 -30.56 -23.87 7.59
CA GLU A 275 -31.66 -23.94 8.56
C GLU A 275 -31.76 -22.67 9.44
N ASN A 276 -30.93 -21.65 9.18
CA ASN A 276 -30.82 -20.43 10.00
C ASN A 276 -30.62 -20.74 11.51
N ARG A 277 -29.86 -21.79 11.82
CA ARG A 277 -29.51 -22.17 13.21
C ARG A 277 -28.27 -21.46 13.74
N LEU A 278 -27.62 -20.64 12.93
CA LEU A 278 -26.44 -19.87 13.31
C LEU A 278 -26.84 -18.43 13.57
N THR A 279 -26.27 -17.83 14.61
CA THR A 279 -26.35 -16.38 14.81
C THR A 279 -25.22 -15.71 14.02
N LEU A 280 -25.50 -14.58 13.38
CA LEU A 280 -24.51 -13.84 12.59
C LEU A 280 -24.07 -12.60 13.35
N GLU A 281 -22.77 -12.49 13.62
CA GLU A 281 -22.16 -11.29 14.16
C GLU A 281 -21.27 -10.67 13.09
N TYR A 282 -21.54 -9.43 12.70
CA TYR A 282 -20.67 -8.66 11.83
C TYR A 282 -19.89 -7.63 12.65
N SER A 283 -18.60 -7.52 12.40
CA SER A 283 -17.78 -6.49 13.01
C SER A 283 -16.76 -5.91 12.03
N ILE A 284 -16.38 -4.67 12.29
CA ILE A 284 -15.29 -4.01 11.60
C ILE A 284 -14.17 -3.77 12.60
N LEU A 285 -12.98 -4.19 12.26
CA LEU A 285 -11.74 -3.93 12.98
C LEU A 285 -11.01 -2.80 12.29
N GLU A 286 -10.95 -1.64 12.93
CA GLU A 286 -10.18 -0.49 12.47
C GLU A 286 -8.82 -0.48 13.16
N ILE A 287 -7.76 -0.41 12.35
CA ILE A 287 -6.38 -0.19 12.79
C ILE A 287 -6.04 1.22 12.33
N ASP A 288 -6.03 2.19 13.23
CA ASP A 288 -5.81 3.59 12.87
C ASP A 288 -4.35 3.88 12.50
N SER A 289 -4.04 5.12 12.10
CA SER A 289 -2.67 5.52 11.77
C SER A 289 -1.69 5.47 12.96
N GLU A 290 -2.23 5.39 14.18
CA GLU A 290 -1.48 5.16 15.42
C GLU A 290 -1.54 3.66 15.82
N GLN A 291 -1.87 2.78 14.87
CA GLN A 291 -1.96 1.32 15.03
C GLN A 291 -2.79 0.87 16.24
N ARG A 292 -3.73 1.71 16.69
CA ARG A 292 -4.69 1.34 17.73
C ARG A 292 -5.82 0.56 17.08
N VAL A 293 -6.27 -0.46 17.78
CA VAL A 293 -7.30 -1.39 17.31
C VAL A 293 -8.65 -1.03 17.91
N HIS A 294 -9.58 -0.63 17.06
CA HIS A 294 -10.96 -0.34 17.43
C HIS A 294 -11.87 -1.38 16.79
N ARG A 295 -12.70 -2.05 17.59
CA ARG A 295 -13.72 -2.96 17.06
C ARG A 295 -15.08 -2.27 17.09
N HIS A 296 -15.73 -2.31 15.95
CA HIS A 296 -17.07 -1.78 15.72
C HIS A 296 -18.00 -2.96 15.50
N GLY A 297 -18.84 -3.28 16.50
CA GLY A 297 -19.81 -4.37 16.42
C GLY A 297 -21.12 -3.91 15.79
N PHE A 298 -21.69 -4.74 14.93
CA PHE A 298 -23.03 -4.57 14.38
C PHE A 298 -23.89 -5.72 14.90
N ASP A 299 -24.50 -5.50 16.06
CA ASP A 299 -25.37 -6.49 16.68
C ASP A 299 -26.70 -6.52 15.92
N PHE A 300 -26.99 -7.67 15.29
CA PHE A 300 -28.22 -7.90 14.52
C PHE A 300 -29.24 -8.75 15.27
N THR A 301 -29.17 -8.76 16.61
CA THR A 301 -30.11 -9.52 17.45
C THR A 301 -31.57 -9.20 17.05
N PRO A 302 -32.37 -10.22 16.70
CA PRO A 302 -33.70 -10.01 16.13
C PRO A 302 -34.67 -9.64 17.24
N ASP A 303 -34.79 -8.35 17.54
CA ASP A 303 -36.03 -7.78 18.12
C ASP A 303 -36.22 -6.26 17.90
N THR A 304 -35.49 -5.66 16.95
CA THR A 304 -35.75 -4.28 16.52
C THR A 304 -35.88 -4.21 15.01
N GLN A 305 -37.12 -4.16 14.52
CA GLN A 305 -37.42 -3.67 13.17
C GLN A 305 -37.02 -2.18 13.14
N VAL A 306 -35.82 -1.90 12.62
CA VAL A 306 -35.42 -0.56 12.24
C VAL A 306 -35.80 -0.38 10.78
N GLU A 307 -36.88 0.36 10.54
CA GLU A 307 -37.17 0.93 9.23
C GLU A 307 -36.08 1.98 8.94
N ILE A 308 -35.15 1.64 8.04
CA ILE A 308 -34.12 2.58 7.58
C ILE A 308 -34.77 3.44 6.49
N ASP A 309 -35.25 4.62 6.89
CA ASP A 309 -35.57 5.70 5.95
C ASP A 309 -34.27 6.44 5.60
N LEU A 310 -33.74 6.17 4.40
CA LEU A 310 -32.46 6.69 3.87
C LEU A 310 -32.48 8.22 3.62
N GLY A 311 -33.55 8.92 3.98
CA GLY A 311 -33.72 10.35 3.72
C GLY A 311 -33.04 11.33 4.70
N ASN A 312 -32.53 10.91 5.87
CA ASN A 312 -32.11 11.86 6.93
C ASN A 312 -30.82 11.48 7.72
N ALA A 313 -29.92 10.70 7.15
CA ALA A 313 -28.76 10.10 7.85
C ALA A 313 -27.61 11.06 8.28
N ALA A 314 -27.84 12.38 8.37
CA ALA A 314 -26.77 13.33 8.69
C ALA A 314 -26.68 13.74 10.18
N GLU A 315 -27.66 13.44 11.05
CA GLU A 315 -27.65 14.03 12.42
C GLU A 315 -28.04 13.11 13.60
N SER A 316 -28.35 11.82 13.42
CA SER A 316 -28.62 10.93 14.57
C SER A 316 -27.38 10.12 14.98
N GLY A 317 -26.80 10.49 16.13
CA GLY A 317 -25.61 9.87 16.74
C GLY A 317 -25.78 8.45 17.29
N ASN A 318 -26.38 7.53 16.53
CA ASN A 318 -26.40 6.09 16.84
C ASN A 318 -25.37 5.35 15.97
N GLY A 319 -24.08 5.71 16.10
CA GLY A 319 -22.99 4.89 15.55
C GLY A 319 -22.87 3.56 16.31
N PRO A 320 -22.29 2.51 15.70
CA PRO A 320 -22.06 1.23 16.36
C PRO A 320 -21.22 1.42 17.64
N ALA A 321 -21.47 0.58 18.64
CA ALA A 321 -20.68 0.57 19.87
C ALA A 321 -19.20 0.24 19.53
N THR A 322 -18.29 1.07 20.04
CA THR A 322 -16.85 0.90 19.92
C THR A 322 -16.31 0.27 21.19
N ASP A 323 -15.91 -0.99 21.11
CA ASP A 323 -15.16 -1.65 22.19
C ASP A 323 -13.66 -1.59 21.82
N PRO A 324 -12.81 -0.90 22.61
CA PRO A 324 -11.38 -0.94 22.37
C PRO A 324 -10.86 -2.36 22.66
N ILE A 325 -10.23 -2.99 21.65
CA ILE A 325 -9.53 -4.25 21.87
C ILE A 325 -8.10 -3.91 22.30
N ASP A 326 -7.76 -4.25 23.53
CA ASP A 326 -6.41 -4.11 24.04
C ASP A 326 -5.54 -5.26 23.53
N VAL A 327 -4.86 -5.05 22.39
CA VAL A 327 -3.80 -5.94 21.92
C VAL A 327 -2.64 -5.84 22.91
N ARG A 328 -2.55 -6.80 23.82
CA ARG A 328 -1.51 -6.83 24.84
C ARG A 328 -0.18 -7.24 24.25
N LEU A 329 0.61 -6.24 23.89
CA LEU A 329 2.03 -6.40 23.59
C LEU A 329 2.80 -6.80 24.87
N PRO A 330 3.94 -7.50 24.74
CA PRO A 330 4.76 -7.88 25.89
C PRO A 330 5.24 -6.67 26.71
N PHE A 331 5.32 -5.51 26.10
CA PHE A 331 5.57 -4.20 26.71
C PHE A 331 5.10 -3.10 25.74
N ASP A 332 5.26 -1.83 26.11
CA ASP A 332 5.01 -0.68 25.25
C ASP A 332 6.28 -0.34 24.44
N PRO A 333 6.44 -0.81 23.18
CA PRO A 333 7.64 -0.57 22.43
C PRO A 333 7.76 0.86 21.90
N PHE A 334 9.01 1.33 21.86
CA PHE A 334 9.48 2.44 21.06
C PHE A 334 10.57 1.94 20.09
N PRO A 335 10.62 2.46 18.86
CA PRO A 335 11.67 2.11 17.92
C PRO A 335 12.92 2.85 18.34
N LEU A 336 14.09 2.21 18.25
CA LEU A 336 15.39 2.86 18.39
C LEU A 336 16.27 2.49 17.21
N LEU A 337 16.92 3.49 16.63
CA LEU A 337 17.92 3.29 15.59
C LEU A 337 19.26 2.94 16.23
N GLN A 338 19.89 1.90 15.69
CA GLN A 338 21.23 1.46 16.06
C GLN A 338 22.09 1.33 14.80
N PRO A 339 23.42 1.44 14.91
CA PRO A 339 24.32 1.18 13.79
C PRO A 339 24.05 -0.18 13.14
N ALA A 340 24.26 -0.28 11.83
CA ALA A 340 24.05 -1.53 11.09
C ALA A 340 24.93 -2.68 11.61
N ASP A 341 26.11 -2.35 12.13
CA ASP A 341 27.11 -3.24 12.72
C ASP A 341 27.01 -3.31 14.25
N TRP A 342 25.87 -2.93 14.84
CA TRP A 342 25.71 -2.89 16.30
C TRP A 342 26.13 -4.24 16.94
N PRO A 343 27.07 -4.28 17.90
CA PRO A 343 27.66 -5.53 18.39
C PRO A 343 26.68 -6.53 19.02
N TYR A 344 25.47 -6.06 19.37
CA TYR A 344 24.42 -6.88 19.97
C TYR A 344 23.34 -7.30 18.97
N ARG A 345 23.44 -6.93 17.70
CA ARG A 345 22.46 -7.19 16.64
C ARG A 345 22.00 -8.65 16.60
N ASP A 346 22.93 -9.61 16.70
CA ASP A 346 22.62 -11.04 16.64
C ASP A 346 21.98 -11.62 17.91
N ARG A 347 21.84 -10.80 18.96
CA ARG A 347 21.30 -11.22 20.26
C ARG A 347 19.89 -10.72 20.51
N ILE A 348 19.36 -9.89 19.64
CA ILE A 348 18.06 -9.24 19.80
C ILE A 348 17.28 -9.24 18.49
N PRO A 349 15.94 -9.23 18.57
CA PRO A 349 15.09 -8.89 17.44
C PRO A 349 15.43 -7.51 16.87
N HIS A 350 15.50 -7.40 15.56
CA HIS A 350 15.73 -6.16 14.86
C HIS A 350 15.12 -6.17 13.46
N TRP A 351 14.89 -4.98 12.91
CA TRP A 351 14.42 -4.78 11.54
C TRP A 351 15.37 -3.86 10.78
N PRO A 352 15.53 -4.02 9.46
CA PRO A 352 16.22 -3.03 8.65
C PRO A 352 15.42 -1.72 8.61
N SER A 353 16.07 -0.55 8.72
CA SER A 353 15.41 0.72 8.41
C SER A 353 15.33 1.02 6.91
N ALA A 354 16.25 0.43 6.13
CA ALA A 354 16.30 0.46 4.67
C ALA A 354 17.18 -0.70 4.16
N SER A 355 17.30 -0.83 2.85
CA SER A 355 18.23 -1.78 2.20
C SER A 355 19.70 -1.44 2.47
N GLY A 356 20.59 -2.41 2.28
CA GLY A 356 22.05 -2.19 2.38
C GLY A 356 22.56 -2.14 3.83
N ASN A 357 23.53 -1.27 4.11
CA ASN A 357 24.14 -1.10 5.43
C ASN A 357 23.43 0.00 6.25
N ALA A 358 22.12 0.12 6.08
CA ALA A 358 21.29 1.04 6.82
C ALA A 358 21.24 0.69 8.32
N PRO A 359 21.05 1.69 9.20
CA PRO A 359 20.75 1.45 10.60
C PRO A 359 19.67 0.38 10.82
N ILE A 360 19.76 -0.34 11.93
CA ILE A 360 18.73 -1.29 12.33
C ILE A 360 17.78 -0.65 13.33
N ILE A 361 16.53 -1.10 13.32
CA ILE A 361 15.49 -0.73 14.28
C ILE A 361 15.42 -1.82 15.33
N VAL A 362 15.50 -1.43 16.60
CA VAL A 362 15.35 -2.31 17.76
C VAL A 362 14.26 -1.77 18.68
N MET A 363 13.65 -2.65 19.47
CA MET A 363 12.57 -2.24 20.37
C MET A 363 13.11 -1.90 21.76
N ALA A 364 12.69 -0.75 22.27
CA ALA A 364 12.94 -0.34 23.64
C ALA A 364 11.65 -0.14 24.42
N ALA A 365 11.72 -0.38 25.72
CA ALA A 365 10.68 -0.01 26.66
C ALA A 365 11.11 1.24 27.42
N ASP A 366 10.14 2.08 27.75
CA ASP A 366 10.32 3.16 28.73
C ASP A 366 10.53 2.56 30.13
N THR A 367 11.57 3.03 30.83
CA THR A 367 11.90 2.64 32.21
C THR A 367 11.58 3.74 33.23
N GLY A 368 10.96 4.84 32.79
CA GLY A 368 10.67 6.05 33.56
C GLY A 368 11.76 7.10 33.44
N ASP A 369 13.03 6.69 33.52
CA ASP A 369 14.19 7.60 33.43
C ASP A 369 14.96 7.48 32.10
N SER A 370 14.71 6.41 31.33
CA SER A 370 15.43 6.12 30.08
C SER A 370 14.70 5.08 29.23
N TYR A 371 15.19 4.82 28.02
CA TYR A 371 14.71 3.74 27.17
C TYR A 371 15.71 2.59 27.15
N ALA A 372 15.25 1.40 27.52
CA ALA A 372 16.08 0.20 27.56
C ALA A 372 15.65 -0.78 26.45
N VAL A 373 16.62 -1.21 25.64
CA VAL A 373 16.38 -2.25 24.63
C VAL A 373 15.95 -3.53 25.31
N GLN A 374 14.82 -4.08 24.87
CA GLN A 374 14.24 -5.30 25.44
C GLN A 374 14.53 -6.50 24.54
N SER A 375 14.91 -7.61 25.17
CA SER A 375 14.90 -8.91 24.50
C SER A 375 13.52 -9.53 24.67
N TYR A 376 12.98 -10.08 23.59
CA TYR A 376 11.72 -10.82 23.60
C TYR A 376 11.82 -12.00 22.63
N ASP A 377 10.88 -12.92 22.73
CA ASP A 377 10.85 -14.11 21.91
C ASP A 377 10.45 -13.76 20.47
N GLN A 378 11.42 -13.83 19.54
CA GLN A 378 11.17 -13.58 18.11
C GLN A 378 10.19 -14.57 17.50
N SER A 379 10.00 -15.74 18.10
CA SER A 379 9.08 -16.77 17.59
C SER A 379 7.63 -16.52 18.00
N SER A 380 7.38 -15.55 18.88
CA SER A 380 6.04 -15.17 19.29
C SER A 380 5.38 -14.34 18.18
N ARG A 381 4.12 -14.65 17.88
CA ARG A 381 3.31 -13.92 16.89
C ARG A 381 3.18 -12.43 17.25
N GLU A 382 3.26 -12.09 18.53
CA GLU A 382 3.23 -10.71 19.00
C GLU A 382 4.40 -9.87 18.44
N THR A 383 5.51 -10.49 18.05
CA THR A 383 6.66 -9.82 17.42
C THR A 383 6.28 -9.11 16.12
N GLU A 384 5.32 -9.64 15.37
CA GLU A 384 4.87 -9.04 14.10
C GLU A 384 4.20 -7.68 14.31
N PHE A 385 3.63 -7.44 15.50
CA PHE A 385 3.01 -6.17 15.87
C PHE A 385 3.97 -5.15 16.50
N MET A 386 5.16 -5.59 16.93
CA MET A 386 6.06 -4.74 17.70
C MET A 386 6.53 -3.52 16.91
N LEU A 387 6.97 -3.70 15.66
CA LEU A 387 7.45 -2.59 14.84
C LEU A 387 6.31 -1.61 14.46
N PRO A 388 5.15 -2.05 13.94
CA PRO A 388 4.03 -1.15 13.70
C PRO A 388 3.61 -0.38 14.96
N ALA A 389 3.45 -1.05 16.10
CA ALA A 389 3.06 -0.41 17.35
C ALA A 389 4.12 0.59 17.85
N ALA A 390 5.41 0.28 17.65
CA ALA A 390 6.50 1.18 17.98
C ALA A 390 6.47 2.45 17.12
N ILE A 391 6.33 2.31 15.79
CA ILE A 391 6.23 3.44 14.86
C ILE A 391 5.02 4.31 15.20
N ALA A 392 3.86 3.70 15.46
CA ALA A 392 2.68 4.40 15.91
C ALA A 392 2.91 5.22 17.18
N ARG A 393 3.55 4.62 18.17
CA ARG A 393 3.87 5.30 19.43
C ARG A 393 4.85 6.44 19.21
N LEU A 394 5.85 6.25 18.35
CA LEU A 394 6.77 7.31 17.92
C LEU A 394 5.99 8.46 17.28
N SER A 395 5.01 8.20 16.42
CA SER A 395 4.15 9.23 15.80
C SER A 395 3.30 9.98 16.83
N GLY A 396 2.86 9.28 17.89
CA GLY A 396 2.09 9.85 19.00
C GLY A 396 2.91 10.68 19.99
N LEU A 397 4.25 10.56 19.99
CA LEU A 397 5.11 11.47 20.76
C LEU A 397 4.91 12.91 20.29
N GLN A 398 4.99 13.85 21.24
CA GLN A 398 4.81 15.29 21.00
C GLN A 398 5.47 15.71 19.69
N ARG A 399 4.75 16.47 18.86
CA ARG A 399 5.28 16.97 17.59
C ARG A 399 6.50 17.83 17.90
N TYR A 400 7.68 17.29 17.65
CA TYR A 400 8.90 18.07 17.67
C TYR A 400 8.77 19.17 16.62
N GLU A 401 9.04 20.40 17.03
CA GLU A 401 9.01 21.53 16.12
C GLU A 401 10.21 21.39 15.18
N TRP A 402 9.95 21.50 13.88
CA TRP A 402 11.01 21.55 12.89
C TRP A 402 11.57 22.97 12.87
N GLU A 403 12.85 23.11 13.20
CA GLU A 403 13.60 24.36 13.07
C GLU A 403 14.07 24.49 11.62
N ILE A 404 13.66 25.57 10.96
CA ILE A 404 14.02 25.83 9.55
C ILE A 404 15.05 26.93 9.53
N ASP A 405 16.22 26.60 8.99
CA ASP A 405 17.38 27.48 8.94
C ASP A 405 18.06 27.43 7.57
N GLU A 406 19.01 28.35 7.37
CA GLU A 406 19.92 28.33 6.23
C GLU A 406 21.36 28.38 6.72
N VAL A 407 22.15 27.35 6.39
CA VAL A 407 23.55 27.24 6.79
C VAL A 407 24.42 27.35 5.55
N TYR A 408 25.12 28.48 5.39
CA TYR A 408 25.98 28.76 4.23
C TYR A 408 25.28 28.61 2.86
N GLY A 409 23.99 28.90 2.78
CA GLY A 409 23.17 28.75 1.57
C GLY A 409 22.50 27.38 1.42
N LEU A 410 22.72 26.45 2.36
CA LEU A 410 22.01 25.18 2.43
C LEU A 410 20.73 25.36 3.25
N PRO A 411 19.52 25.23 2.66
CA PRO A 411 18.29 25.17 3.42
C PRO A 411 18.24 23.86 4.21
N ILE A 412 18.00 23.96 5.52
CA ILE A 412 17.93 22.82 6.43
C ILE A 412 16.61 22.82 7.20
N ALA A 413 16.08 21.64 7.44
CA ALA A 413 15.04 21.39 8.42
C ALA A 413 15.61 20.49 9.51
N ASN A 414 15.65 20.98 10.74
CA ASN A 414 16.28 20.31 11.86
C ASN A 414 15.23 19.90 12.89
N CYS A 415 15.33 18.66 13.37
CA CYS A 415 14.44 18.10 14.38
C CYS A 415 15.30 17.41 15.45
N SER A 416 16.25 18.15 16.02
CA SER A 416 17.28 17.64 16.94
C SER A 416 17.04 18.10 18.38
N GLY A 417 17.71 17.44 19.33
CA GLY A 417 17.71 17.82 20.75
C GLY A 417 16.65 17.16 21.61
N HIS A 418 15.84 16.26 21.04
CA HIS A 418 14.84 15.48 21.75
C HIS A 418 15.18 13.99 21.74
N ASP A 419 14.64 13.26 22.71
CA ASP A 419 14.58 11.79 22.61
C ASP A 419 13.88 11.43 21.30
N PHE A 420 14.33 10.35 20.65
CA PHE A 420 13.76 9.89 19.37
C PHE A 420 13.85 10.85 18.18
N SER A 421 14.65 11.93 18.27
CA SER A 421 14.88 12.82 17.12
C SER A 421 15.32 12.05 15.88
N ALA A 422 16.35 11.20 15.97
CA ALA A 422 16.81 10.42 14.82
C ALA A 422 15.72 9.48 14.28
N GLU A 423 15.00 8.83 15.19
CA GLU A 423 13.95 7.87 14.89
C GLU A 423 12.77 8.49 14.14
N LYS A 424 12.56 9.81 14.22
CA LYS A 424 11.53 10.50 13.43
C LYS A 424 11.70 10.34 11.91
N VAL A 425 12.87 9.90 11.42
CA VAL A 425 13.02 9.47 10.02
C VAL A 425 12.08 8.30 9.64
N LEU A 426 11.65 7.50 10.63
CA LEU A 426 10.73 6.37 10.48
C LEU A 426 9.24 6.79 10.51
N ASP A 427 8.95 8.06 10.87
CA ASP A 427 7.59 8.60 10.99
C ASP A 427 7.23 9.36 9.69
N PRO A 428 6.35 8.81 8.83
CA PRO A 428 6.04 9.45 7.55
C PRO A 428 5.39 10.82 7.69
N HIS A 429 4.64 11.06 8.77
CA HIS A 429 4.02 12.36 9.00
C HIS A 429 5.07 13.41 9.41
N ALA A 430 6.04 13.03 10.24
CA ALA A 430 7.17 13.90 10.55
C ALA A 430 7.97 14.25 9.30
N MET A 431 8.27 13.27 8.44
CA MET A 431 8.95 13.50 7.18
C MET A 431 8.14 14.35 6.20
N GLN A 432 6.82 14.17 6.12
CA GLN A 432 5.95 15.04 5.33
C GLN A 432 5.99 16.49 5.83
N THR A 433 6.15 16.70 7.14
CA THR A 433 6.31 18.05 7.70
C THR A 433 7.62 18.69 7.21
N ALA A 434 8.71 17.93 7.15
CA ALA A 434 9.98 18.39 6.58
C ALA A 434 9.86 18.71 5.08
N HIS A 435 9.19 17.85 4.31
CA HIS A 435 8.90 18.09 2.88
C HIS A 435 8.17 19.41 2.67
N ASN A 436 7.13 19.65 3.46
CA ASN A 436 6.34 20.87 3.39
C ASN A 436 7.16 22.11 3.77
N ALA A 437 8.01 21.99 4.79
CA ALA A 437 8.86 23.08 5.26
C ALA A 437 9.93 23.47 4.23
N LEU A 438 10.56 22.47 3.60
CA LEU A 438 11.60 22.67 2.58
C LEU A 438 11.04 22.81 1.16
N ARG A 439 9.72 22.66 0.99
CA ARG A 439 8.98 22.79 -0.27
C ARG A 439 9.54 21.91 -1.40
N THR A 440 9.81 20.64 -1.08
CA THR A 440 10.37 19.66 -2.01
C THR A 440 9.71 18.30 -1.81
N ALA A 441 9.53 17.55 -2.89
CA ALA A 441 9.01 16.18 -2.84
C ALA A 441 10.06 15.14 -2.41
N ARG A 442 11.35 15.50 -2.45
CA ARG A 442 12.48 14.61 -2.14
C ARG A 442 13.47 15.27 -1.18
N LEU A 443 13.93 14.50 -0.21
CA LEU A 443 14.84 14.94 0.85
C LEU A 443 16.03 14.01 1.00
N TRP A 444 17.19 14.58 1.30
CA TRP A 444 18.25 13.85 2.00
C TRP A 444 18.06 14.04 3.49
N VAL A 445 18.04 12.94 4.24
CA VAL A 445 17.82 12.95 5.70
C VAL A 445 18.96 12.22 6.40
N ALA A 446 19.66 12.92 7.29
CA ALA A 446 20.78 12.39 8.05
C ALA A 446 20.38 12.14 9.52
N THR A 447 20.89 11.04 10.08
CA THR A 447 20.71 10.65 11.49
C THR A 447 22.07 10.33 12.13
N PRO A 448 22.99 11.30 12.23
CA PRO A 448 24.36 11.04 12.67
C PRO A 448 24.45 10.49 14.09
N ARG A 449 23.53 10.91 14.97
CA ARG A 449 23.43 10.51 16.38
C ARG A 449 21.97 10.43 16.79
N ARG A 450 21.69 9.73 17.90
CA ARG A 450 20.31 9.47 18.40
C ARG A 450 19.42 10.71 18.56
N THR A 451 19.97 11.83 19.00
CA THR A 451 19.22 13.07 19.20
C THR A 451 19.34 14.03 18.01
N CYS A 452 19.79 13.54 16.85
CA CYS A 452 20.09 14.37 15.69
C CYS A 452 19.32 13.89 14.46
N LEU A 453 18.55 14.81 13.86
CA LEU A 453 17.85 14.61 12.62
C LEU A 453 17.92 15.88 11.78
N THR A 454 18.49 15.76 10.59
CA THR A 454 18.61 16.90 9.67
C THR A 454 18.15 16.49 8.29
N ALA A 455 17.20 17.23 7.74
CA ALA A 455 16.71 17.06 6.38
C ALA A 455 17.13 18.26 5.52
N VAL A 456 17.48 17.98 4.26
CA VAL A 456 17.79 18.98 3.23
C VAL A 456 17.14 18.59 1.91
N PRO A 457 16.91 19.53 0.98
CA PRO A 457 16.42 19.18 -0.34
C PRO A 457 17.32 18.17 -1.05
N TYR A 458 16.72 17.31 -1.87
CA TYR A 458 17.47 16.35 -2.67
C TYR A 458 18.36 17.02 -3.73
N ASP A 459 17.82 18.04 -4.40
CA ASP A 459 18.48 18.75 -5.51
C ASP A 459 19.41 19.86 -4.95
N LEU A 460 20.57 19.45 -4.44
CA LEU A 460 21.62 20.34 -3.92
C LEU A 460 22.60 20.75 -5.03
N ASP A 461 23.10 21.98 -4.97
CA ASP A 461 24.27 22.39 -5.75
C ASP A 461 25.59 21.85 -5.15
N ASP A 462 26.70 22.00 -5.86
CA ASP A 462 28.02 21.51 -5.43
C ASP A 462 28.42 22.02 -4.03
N ARG A 463 28.17 23.29 -3.77
CA ARG A 463 28.56 23.92 -2.50
C ARG A 463 27.67 23.41 -1.37
N GLN A 464 26.37 23.34 -1.60
CA GLN A 464 25.39 22.81 -0.65
C GLN A 464 25.67 21.35 -0.31
N THR A 465 26.04 20.54 -1.30
CA THR A 465 26.45 19.14 -1.11
C THR A 465 27.64 19.03 -0.17
N LEU A 466 28.70 19.82 -0.41
CA LEU A 466 29.89 19.85 0.46
C LEU A 466 29.58 20.34 1.88
N VAL A 467 28.70 21.33 2.03
CA VAL A 467 28.26 21.81 3.36
C VAL A 467 27.49 20.72 4.08
N PHE A 468 26.57 20.03 3.42
CA PHE A 468 25.78 18.95 4.01
C PHE A 468 26.67 17.79 4.46
N GLN A 469 27.58 17.32 3.60
CA GLN A 469 28.60 16.32 3.92
C GLN A 469 29.41 16.70 5.16
N HIS A 470 29.87 17.95 5.19
CA HIS A 470 30.66 18.44 6.32
C HIS A 470 29.86 18.45 7.62
N LEU A 471 28.60 18.91 7.60
CA LEU A 471 27.73 18.95 8.78
C LEU A 471 27.47 17.54 9.32
N VAL A 472 27.11 16.58 8.45
CA VAL A 472 26.86 15.19 8.86
C VAL A 472 28.09 14.56 9.49
N ARG A 473 29.27 14.74 8.88
CA ARG A 473 30.53 14.21 9.43
C ARG A 473 30.85 14.84 10.78
N LEU A 474 30.76 16.16 10.87
CA LEU A 474 31.05 16.90 12.10
C LEU A 474 30.15 16.40 13.24
N THR A 475 28.84 16.31 13.01
CA THR A 475 27.89 15.82 14.03
C THR A 475 28.13 14.35 14.38
N TYR A 476 28.49 13.51 13.40
CA TYR A 476 28.81 12.10 13.67
C TYR A 476 30.08 11.95 14.53
N GLU A 477 31.09 12.79 14.33
CA GLU A 477 32.37 12.73 15.06
C GLU A 477 32.33 13.43 16.42
N ASP A 478 31.46 14.43 16.60
CA ASP A 478 31.38 15.26 17.81
C ASP A 478 30.71 14.54 18.98
N ASP A 479 31.48 14.15 19.99
CA ASP A 479 31.00 13.48 21.20
C ASP A 479 30.29 14.39 22.21
N SER A 480 30.32 15.72 22.01
CA SER A 480 29.71 16.68 22.93
C SER A 480 28.18 16.58 23.00
N TYR A 481 27.54 15.94 22.01
CA TYR A 481 26.12 15.61 22.00
C TYR A 481 25.72 14.48 22.96
N GLY A 482 26.68 13.83 23.63
CA GLY A 482 26.44 12.86 24.72
C GLY A 482 25.83 11.51 24.32
N ASN A 483 25.36 11.37 23.07
CA ASN A 483 24.71 10.17 22.55
C ASN A 483 25.62 9.40 21.60
N ALA A 484 25.45 8.08 21.52
CA ALA A 484 26.22 7.25 20.60
C ALA A 484 25.96 7.64 19.12
N PRO A 485 26.99 7.55 18.27
CA PRO A 485 26.82 7.69 16.83
C PRO A 485 25.95 6.55 16.26
N ILE A 486 25.16 6.87 15.24
CA ILE A 486 24.32 5.89 14.53
C ILE A 486 24.93 5.58 13.18
N THR A 487 25.02 6.57 12.29
CA THR A 487 25.56 6.38 10.93
C THR A 487 26.06 7.67 10.30
N ARG A 488 27.02 7.58 9.37
CA ARG A 488 27.40 8.69 8.48
C ARG A 488 26.57 8.70 7.19
N GLY A 489 25.79 7.66 6.96
CA GLY A 489 24.94 7.55 5.80
C GLY A 489 23.71 8.46 5.88
N VAL A 490 23.00 8.54 4.76
CA VAL A 490 21.78 9.35 4.63
C VAL A 490 20.66 8.55 3.99
N TYR A 491 19.44 8.84 4.42
CA TYR A 491 18.23 8.32 3.79
C TYR A 491 17.81 9.24 2.64
N LEU A 492 17.38 8.64 1.53
CA LEU A 492 16.53 9.32 0.57
C LEU A 492 15.09 9.13 1.01
N VAL A 493 14.39 10.24 1.19
CA VAL A 493 12.98 10.24 1.58
C VAL A 493 12.16 10.93 0.51
N GLU A 494 11.12 10.26 0.02
CA GLU A 494 10.18 10.77 -0.98
C GLU A 494 8.76 10.65 -0.45
N ASN A 495 8.02 11.77 -0.49
CA ASN A 495 6.64 11.84 0.00
C ASN A 495 6.45 11.27 1.41
N GLY A 496 7.41 11.53 2.30
CA GLY A 496 7.40 11.05 3.69
C GLY A 496 7.94 9.63 3.90
N HIS A 497 8.24 8.87 2.85
CA HIS A 497 8.69 7.49 2.97
C HIS A 497 10.17 7.32 2.57
N ILE A 498 10.90 6.49 3.32
CA ILE A 498 12.27 6.11 2.97
C ILE A 498 12.23 5.26 1.69
N THR A 499 12.94 5.68 0.65
CA THR A 499 13.03 4.95 -0.63
C THR A 499 14.38 4.27 -0.81
N THR A 500 15.46 4.86 -0.29
CA THR A 500 16.80 4.26 -0.31
C THR A 500 17.68 4.79 0.81
N PHE A 501 18.86 4.20 0.96
CA PHE A 501 19.89 4.60 1.89
C PHE A 501 21.26 4.62 1.21
N VAL A 502 22.05 5.65 1.49
CA VAL A 502 23.43 5.79 1.01
C VAL A 502 24.35 5.63 2.21
N ASP A 503 25.23 4.62 2.16
CA ASP A 503 26.05 4.20 3.31
C ASP A 503 26.98 5.28 3.89
N ASP A 504 27.36 6.27 3.08
CA ASP A 504 28.20 7.37 3.48
C ASP A 504 27.79 8.67 2.76
N VAL A 505 27.63 9.76 3.50
CA VAL A 505 27.28 11.08 2.95
C VAL A 505 28.27 11.55 1.88
N ASP A 506 29.54 11.14 1.98
CA ASP A 506 30.59 11.50 1.00
C ASP A 506 30.35 10.88 -0.39
N LEU A 507 29.43 9.91 -0.50
CA LEU A 507 29.02 9.30 -1.77
C LEU A 507 27.94 10.09 -2.50
N ILE A 508 27.35 11.13 -1.87
CA ILE A 508 26.45 12.05 -2.57
C ILE A 508 27.27 12.87 -3.56
N ILE A 509 26.98 12.71 -4.86
CA ILE A 509 27.76 13.34 -5.93
C ILE A 509 27.26 14.80 -6.13
N PRO A 510 28.16 15.80 -6.08
CA PRO A 510 27.89 17.18 -6.48
C PRO A 510 27.36 17.24 -7.93
N ARG A 511 26.29 18.00 -8.20
CA ARG A 511 25.62 18.03 -9.51
C ARG A 511 26.04 19.20 -10.39
#